data_AF-A0A7K1SRS5-F1
#
_entry.id   AF-A0A7K1SRS5-F1
#
_cell.length_a   1.000
_cell.length_b   1.000
_cell.length_c   1.000
_cell.angle_alpha   90.00
_cell.angle_beta   90.00
_cell.angle_gamma   90.00
#
_symmetry.space_group_name_H-M   'P 1'
#
loop_
_entity.id
_entity.type
_entity.pdbx_description
1 polymer ?
#
loop_
_entity_poly.entity_id
_entity_poly.type
_entity_poly.pdbx_seq_one_letter_code
_entity_poly.pdbx_strand_id
1 'polypeptide(L)'
;MKTQTEVIVLTPDQLIEHINVAITPILERLEEVEKKLAQDKLCYTSNEIGKLLSVSGRTVRNWIVQGKADHNGKLHHLDAIELLPGRYTIQLSDVKKFMGFYK
;
A
#
# COMPACT_ATOMS: atom_id res chain seq x y z
N MET A 1 13.34 30.61 -46.60
CA MET A 1 12.59 29.34 -46.59
C MET A 1 11.16 29.65 -46.18
N LYS A 2 10.16 29.35 -47.01
CA LYS A 2 8.75 29.51 -46.64
C LYS A 2 8.30 28.22 -45.96
N THR A 3 7.88 28.28 -44.70
CA THR A 3 7.25 27.15 -44.01
C THR A 3 5.91 26.89 -44.68
N GLN A 4 5.78 25.76 -45.38
CA GLN A 4 4.47 25.27 -45.83
C GLN A 4 3.76 24.73 -44.59
N THR A 5 2.65 25.37 -44.23
CA THR A 5 1.74 24.83 -43.23
C THR A 5 0.80 23.86 -43.94
N GLU A 6 1.03 22.56 -43.77
CA GLU A 6 0.07 21.54 -44.18
C GLU A 6 -1.11 21.55 -43.20
N VAL A 7 -2.30 21.92 -43.68
CA VAL A 7 -3.54 21.85 -42.90
C VAL A 7 -4.13 20.46 -43.09
N ILE A 8 -3.99 19.62 -42.07
CA ILE A 8 -4.58 18.28 -42.05
C ILE A 8 -6.02 18.41 -41.56
N VAL A 9 -6.99 18.16 -42.45
CA VAL A 9 -8.42 18.10 -42.10
C VAL A 9 -8.73 16.67 -41.67
N LEU A 10 -8.84 16.44 -40.36
CA LEU A 10 -9.27 15.16 -39.81
C LEU A 10 -10.79 15.16 -39.62
N THR A 11 -11.43 14.04 -39.92
CA THR A 11 -12.81 13.81 -39.46
C THR A 11 -12.81 13.63 -37.94
N PRO A 12 -13.95 13.86 -37.25
CA PRO A 12 -14.05 13.62 -35.81
C PRO A 12 -13.58 12.21 -35.40
N ASP A 13 -13.90 11.19 -36.20
CA ASP A 13 -13.50 9.80 -35.93
C ASP A 13 -11.98 9.60 -36.04
N GLN A 14 -11.34 10.18 -37.06
CA GLN A 14 -9.88 10.13 -37.22
C GLN A 14 -9.15 10.90 -36.12
N LEU A 15 -9.72 12.01 -35.66
CA LEU A 15 -9.19 12.76 -34.53
C LEU A 15 -9.27 11.92 -33.24
N ILE A 16 -10.39 11.24 -33.00
CA ILE A 16 -10.56 10.34 -31.85
C ILE A 16 -9.56 9.17 -31.92
N GLU A 17 -9.35 8.58 -33.08
CA GLU A 17 -8.38 7.49 -33.26
C GLU A 17 -6.95 7.97 -32.98
N HIS A 18 -6.55 9.13 -33.50
CA HIS A 18 -5.25 9.73 -33.23
C HIS A 18 -5.05 10.06 -31.74
N ILE A 19 -6.10 10.57 -31.08
CA ILE A 19 -6.09 10.85 -29.65
C ILE A 19 -5.94 9.55 -28.86
N ASN A 20 -6.68 8.50 -29.22
CA ASN A 20 -6.59 7.21 -28.54
C ASN A 20 -5.20 6.60 -28.68
N VAL A 21 -4.62 6.58 -29.88
CA VAL A 21 -3.25 6.10 -30.12
C VAL A 21 -2.22 6.86 -29.27
N ALA A 22 -2.42 8.16 -29.06
CA ALA A 22 -1.53 8.97 -28.22
C ALA A 22 -1.77 8.76 -26.71
N ILE A 23 -3.01 8.52 -26.29
CA ILE A 23 -3.41 8.41 -24.88
C ILE A 23 -3.21 7.02 -24.30
N THR A 24 -3.45 5.94 -25.07
CA THR A 24 -3.31 4.55 -24.61
C THR A 24 -1.98 4.27 -23.89
N PRO A 25 -0.79 4.60 -24.43
CA PRO A 25 0.47 4.34 -23.72
C PRO A 25 0.63 5.17 -22.44
N ILE A 26 -0.06 6.30 -22.31
CA ILE A 26 -0.06 7.13 -21.10
C ILE A 26 -0.94 6.47 -20.03
N LEU A 27 -2.10 5.94 -20.42
CA LEU A 27 -2.99 5.20 -19.51
C LEU A 27 -2.33 3.92 -19.00
N GLU A 28 -1.66 3.15 -19.87
CA GLU A 28 -0.91 1.95 -19.49
C GLU A 28 0.20 2.28 -18.47
N ARG A 29 0.93 3.37 -18.68
CA ARG A 29 1.94 3.85 -17.72
C ARG A 29 1.34 4.30 -16.39
N LEU A 30 0.18 4.94 -16.41
CA LEU A 30 -0.54 5.31 -15.20
C LEU A 30 -0.97 4.07 -14.42
N GLU A 31 -1.53 3.05 -15.09
CA GLU A 31 -1.87 1.78 -14.44
C GLU A 31 -0.64 1.06 -13.87
N GLU A 32 0.50 1.09 -14.55
CA GLU A 32 1.74 0.52 -14.01
C GLU A 32 2.23 1.27 -12.77
N VAL A 33 2.14 2.60 -12.78
CA VAL A 33 2.51 3.45 -11.64
C VAL A 33 1.55 3.21 -10.48
N GLU A 34 0.26 3.12 -10.73
CA GLU A 34 -0.74 2.77 -9.72
C GLU A 34 -0.50 1.37 -9.15
N LYS A 35 -0.19 0.37 -9.99
CA LYS A 35 0.18 -0.98 -9.52
C LYS A 35 1.46 -0.99 -8.69
N LYS A 36 2.45 -0.17 -9.05
CA LYS A 36 3.71 -0.01 -8.28
C LYS A 36 3.50 0.76 -6.98
N LEU A 37 2.60 1.74 -6.94
CA LEU A 37 2.25 2.50 -5.74
C LEU A 37 1.28 1.73 -4.82
N ALA A 38 0.47 0.84 -5.40
CA ALA A 38 -0.32 -0.15 -4.68
C ALA A 38 0.54 -1.28 -4.08
N GLN A 39 1.87 -1.21 -4.18
CA GLN A 39 2.73 -2.06 -3.37
C GLN A 39 2.36 -1.85 -1.90
N ASP A 40 1.96 -2.95 -1.27
CA ASP A 40 1.60 -3.00 0.15
C ASP A 40 2.65 -2.24 0.95
N LYS A 41 2.19 -1.24 1.70
CA LYS A 41 3.02 -0.50 2.64
C LYS A 41 3.79 -1.52 3.47
N LEU A 42 5.10 -1.63 3.28
CA LEU A 42 5.88 -2.74 3.87
C LEU A 42 5.84 -2.72 5.40
N CYS A 43 5.66 -1.53 5.97
CA CYS A 43 5.66 -1.30 7.40
C CYS A 43 4.50 -0.39 7.84
N TYR A 44 3.92 -0.73 8.99
CA TYR A 44 2.77 -0.07 9.61
C TYR A 44 3.12 0.39 11.02
N THR A 45 2.47 1.46 11.45
CA THR A 45 2.50 1.90 12.85
C THR A 45 1.51 1.10 13.69
N SER A 46 1.70 1.11 15.02
CA SER A 46 0.76 0.46 15.94
C SER A 46 -0.69 0.95 15.79
N ASN A 47 -0.90 2.22 15.44
CA ASN A 47 -2.24 2.77 15.21
C ASN A 47 -2.87 2.25 13.90
N GLU A 48 -2.07 2.05 12.86
CA GLU A 48 -2.55 1.51 11.59
C GLU A 48 -2.90 0.02 11.70
N ILE A 49 -2.05 -0.76 12.36
CA ILE A 49 -2.36 -2.15 12.70
C ILE A 49 -3.61 -2.23 13.59
N GLY A 50 -3.74 -1.31 14.55
CA GLY A 50 -4.94 -1.21 15.38
C GLY A 50 -6.20 -1.04 14.55
N LYS A 51 -6.19 -0.11 13.58
CA LYS A 51 -7.31 0.08 12.66
C LYS A 51 -7.59 -1.16 11.81
N LEU A 52 -6.56 -1.82 11.29
CA LEU A 52 -6.71 -3.04 10.48
C LEU A 52 -7.34 -4.20 11.25
N LEU A 53 -7.05 -4.30 12.55
CA LEU A 53 -7.54 -5.38 13.42
C LEU A 53 -8.71 -4.96 14.31
N SER A 54 -9.26 -3.76 14.12
CA SER A 54 -10.34 -3.19 14.95
C SER A 54 -10.00 -3.16 16.46
N VAL A 55 -8.75 -2.87 16.81
CA VAL A 55 -8.26 -2.70 18.19
C VAL A 55 -7.57 -1.35 18.37
N SER A 56 -7.37 -0.93 19.61
CA SER A 56 -6.63 0.30 19.88
C SER A 56 -5.14 0.13 19.56
N GLY A 57 -4.48 1.19 19.08
CA GLY A 57 -3.02 1.17 18.89
C GLY A 57 -2.22 1.02 20.21
N ARG A 58 -2.86 1.26 21.37
CA ARG A 58 -2.31 0.90 22.68
C ARG A 58 -2.30 -0.60 22.89
N THR A 59 -3.36 -1.31 22.51
CA THR A 59 -3.43 -2.77 22.56
C THR A 59 -2.32 -3.39 21.73
N VAL A 60 -2.10 -2.88 20.52
CA VAL A 60 -1.00 -3.35 19.65
C VAL A 60 0.36 -3.12 20.31
N ARG A 61 0.59 -1.95 20.94
CA ARG A 61 1.82 -1.71 21.73
C ARG A 61 1.98 -2.68 22.89
N ASN A 62 0.90 -3.02 23.58
CA ASN A 62 0.96 -4.02 24.64
C ASN A 62 1.34 -5.39 24.09
N TRP A 63 0.88 -5.79 22.90
CA TRP A 63 1.32 -7.04 22.28
C TRP A 63 2.80 -7.05 21.91
N ILE A 64 3.38 -5.91 21.57
CA ILE A 64 4.82 -5.78 21.31
C ILE A 64 5.60 -5.91 22.63
N VAL A 65 5.25 -5.11 23.64
CA VAL A 65 6.03 -4.98 24.87
C VAL A 65 5.77 -6.12 25.87
N GLN A 66 4.49 -6.45 26.07
CA GLN A 66 4.03 -7.39 27.11
C GLN A 66 3.64 -8.75 26.54
N GLY A 67 3.43 -8.84 25.22
CA GLY A 67 2.93 -10.05 24.59
C GLY A 67 1.44 -10.31 24.88
N LYS A 68 0.95 -11.42 24.34
CA LYS A 68 -0.39 -11.95 24.59
C LYS A 68 -0.29 -13.46 24.76
N ALA A 69 -0.94 -13.99 25.80
CA ALA A 69 -1.04 -15.42 26.00
C ALA A 69 -2.02 -16.04 24.98
N ASP A 70 -1.67 -17.20 24.44
CA ASP A 70 -2.56 -18.05 23.67
C ASP A 70 -3.46 -18.91 24.57
N HIS A 71 -4.29 -19.76 23.96
CA HIS A 71 -5.19 -20.69 24.66
C HIS A 71 -4.46 -21.70 25.57
N ASN A 72 -3.18 -21.96 25.32
CA ASN A 72 -2.35 -22.85 26.12
C ASN A 72 -1.55 -22.09 27.19
N GLY A 73 -1.78 -20.78 27.33
CA GLY A 73 -1.05 -19.91 28.26
C GLY A 73 0.36 -19.52 27.79
N LYS A 74 0.76 -19.89 26.56
CA LYS A 74 2.07 -19.50 26.02
C LYS A 74 2.03 -18.05 25.56
N LEU A 75 3.01 -17.27 26.00
CA LEU A 75 3.13 -15.87 25.65
C LEU A 75 3.74 -15.69 24.25
N HIS A 76 3.07 -14.91 23.40
CA HIS A 76 3.53 -14.54 22.07
C HIS A 76 3.68 -13.02 21.99
N HIS A 77 4.76 -12.54 21.38
CA HIS A 77 5.00 -11.12 21.15
C HIS A 77 4.79 -10.78 19.67
N LEU A 78 4.30 -9.57 19.42
CA LEU A 78 4.25 -9.03 18.07
C LEU A 78 5.63 -8.45 17.73
N ASP A 79 6.28 -9.02 16.72
CA ASP A 79 7.57 -8.53 16.24
C ASP A 79 7.42 -7.13 15.65
N ALA A 80 8.28 -6.22 16.10
CA ALA A 80 8.32 -4.84 15.65
C ALA A 80 9.71 -4.24 15.88
N ILE A 81 10.05 -3.22 15.09
CA ILE A 81 11.28 -2.44 15.28
C ILE A 81 10.90 -1.11 15.93
N GLU A 82 11.53 -0.78 17.05
CA GLU A 82 11.37 0.53 17.69
C GLU A 82 12.25 1.56 16.99
N LEU A 83 11.63 2.61 16.44
CA LEU A 83 12.34 3.70 15.75
C LEU A 83 12.64 4.86 16.69
N LEU A 84 11.71 5.12 17.60
CA LEU A 84 11.81 6.12 18.67
C LEU A 84 11.11 5.53 19.90
N PRO A 85 11.43 5.99 21.13
CA PRO A 85 10.79 5.51 22.34
C PRO A 85 9.25 5.50 22.22
N GLY A 86 8.66 4.30 22.25
CA GLY A 86 7.22 4.05 22.13
C GLY A 86 6.64 4.13 20.71
N ARG A 87 7.46 4.28 19.67
CA ARG A 87 7.04 4.27 18.25
C ARG A 87 7.64 3.08 17.52
N TYR A 88 6.75 2.20 17.09
CA TYR A 88 7.09 0.94 16.46
C TYR A 88 6.71 0.93 14.99
N THR A 89 7.56 0.29 14.20
CA THR A 89 7.30 -0.08 12.81
C THR A 89 7.13 -1.60 12.73
N ILE A 90 6.05 -2.03 12.09
CA ILE A 90 5.54 -3.40 12.15
C ILE A 90 5.32 -3.90 10.72
N GLN A 91 5.90 -5.03 10.35
CA GLN A 91 5.65 -5.61 9.04
C GLN A 91 4.33 -6.38 9.02
N LEU A 92 3.64 -6.38 7.88
CA LEU A 92 2.38 -7.10 7.75
C LEU A 92 2.54 -8.61 7.91
N SER A 93 3.69 -9.16 7.49
CA SER A 93 4.04 -10.57 7.68
C SER A 93 4.04 -10.97 9.15
N ASP A 94 4.56 -10.11 10.02
CA ASP A 94 4.68 -10.41 11.45
C ASP A 94 3.33 -10.28 12.16
N VAL A 95 2.50 -9.33 11.71
CA VAL A 95 1.09 -9.26 12.12
C VAL A 95 0.36 -10.55 11.75
N LYS A 96 0.52 -11.03 10.50
CA LYS A 96 -0.11 -12.28 10.04
C LYS A 96 0.35 -13.48 10.86
N LYS A 97 1.65 -13.59 11.16
CA LYS A 97 2.18 -14.65 12.05
C LYS A 97 1.56 -14.56 13.43
N PHE A 98 1.56 -13.39 14.05
CA PHE A 98 0.99 -13.16 15.38
C PHE A 98 -0.50 -13.53 15.45
N MET A 99 -1.27 -13.13 14.42
CA MET A 99 -2.69 -13.44 14.32
C MET A 99 -2.98 -14.93 14.12
N GLY A 100 -2.00 -15.71 13.63
CA GLY A 100 -2.11 -17.16 13.50
C GLY A 100 -2.30 -17.88 14.84
N PHE A 101 -1.78 -17.31 15.93
CA PHE A 101 -1.92 -17.84 17.30
C PHE A 101 -3.01 -17.13 18.12
N TYR A 102 -3.54 -16.01 17.60
CA TYR A 102 -4.56 -15.20 18.27
C TYR A 102 -5.96 -15.83 18.21
N LYS A 103 -6.23 -16.67 17.20
CA LYS A 103 -7.54 -17.32 17.00
C LYS A 103 -7.77 -18.50 17.93
#